data_AF-A0A6B2LD22-F1
#
_entry.id   AF-A0A6B2LD22-F1
#
_cell.length_a   1.000
_cell.length_b   1.000
_cell.length_c   1.000
_cell.angle_alpha   90.00
_cell.angle_beta   90.00
_cell.angle_gamma   90.00
#
_symmetry.space_group_name_H-M   'P 1'
#
loop_
_entity.id
_entity.type
_entity.pdbx_description
1 polymer ?
#
loop_
_entity_poly.entity_id
_entity_poly.type
_entity_poly.pdbx_seq_one_letter_code
_entity_poly.pdbx_strand_id
1 'polypeptide(L)'
;MNDFLLTYRSFTTPEKFFELLLTRYKQCERQSAEKVSVIRIRVFSVFKTWVEKFWYDFESANLAKEAQDFFKDVIENGNEAQKKVAERALHSLERQLAGDARKIKSNQDFLPPVHVPKPGQTEIIDFNSEEIARQLTLIDWEMWKQIQPYEFLNSAWTAKGEERERAKNILRFIERSTYISNWVASTICRTGQLKYRTKICAKWIDVSYKLKNMGNFNGCMAIMAAFNLTPVFRLKQTFEVSTKGKSLILISFL
;
A
#
# COMPACT_ATOMS: atom_id res chain seq x y z
N MET A 1 -15.11 -11.36 -14.13
CA MET A 1 -14.12 -10.57 -14.89
C MET A 1 -13.05 -9.99 -13.97
N ASN A 2 -13.42 -9.20 -12.95
CA ASN A 2 -12.44 -8.67 -11.98
C ASN A 2 -11.67 -9.80 -11.27
N ASP A 3 -12.35 -10.87 -10.84
CA ASP A 3 -11.70 -11.99 -10.12
C ASP A 3 -10.63 -12.68 -10.97
N PHE A 4 -10.88 -12.82 -12.27
CA PHE A 4 -9.89 -13.35 -13.21
C PHE A 4 -8.70 -12.39 -13.33
N LEU A 5 -8.95 -11.09 -13.54
CA LEU A 5 -7.88 -10.07 -13.66
C LEU A 5 -7.08 -9.88 -12.37
N LEU A 6 -7.66 -10.20 -11.21
CA LEU A 6 -6.98 -10.24 -9.92
C LEU A 6 -6.05 -11.44 -9.80
N THR A 7 -6.47 -12.62 -10.26
CA THR A 7 -5.81 -13.89 -9.91
C THR A 7 -5.01 -14.55 -11.04
N TYR A 8 -5.16 -14.13 -12.30
CA TYR A 8 -4.55 -14.84 -13.45
C TYR A 8 -3.03 -15.00 -13.36
N ARG A 9 -2.36 -14.08 -12.65
CA ARG A 9 -0.89 -14.09 -12.43
C ARG A 9 -0.40 -15.31 -11.66
N SER A 10 -1.30 -16.11 -11.07
CA SER A 10 -0.93 -17.40 -10.48
C SER A 10 -0.67 -18.49 -11.52
N PHE A 11 -1.14 -18.34 -12.77
CA PHE A 11 -1.04 -19.37 -13.81
C PHE A 11 -0.62 -18.86 -15.20
N THR A 12 -0.48 -17.56 -15.43
CA THR A 12 0.09 -17.00 -16.68
C THR A 12 0.70 -15.62 -16.44
N THR A 13 1.57 -15.15 -17.34
CA THR A 13 2.15 -13.79 -17.27
C THR A 13 1.24 -12.76 -17.95
N PRO A 14 1.37 -11.46 -17.63
CA PRO A 14 0.67 -10.37 -18.33
C PRO A 14 0.89 -10.40 -19.84
N GLU A 15 2.13 -10.61 -20.30
CA GLU A 15 2.48 -10.64 -21.73
C GLU A 15 1.78 -11.80 -22.42
N LYS A 16 1.83 -13.00 -21.82
CA LYS A 16 1.17 -14.17 -22.41
C LYS A 16 -0.36 -14.01 -22.41
N PHE A 17 -0.92 -13.41 -21.36
CA PHE A 17 -2.36 -13.15 -21.30
C PHE A 17 -2.79 -12.14 -22.37
N PHE A 18 -2.01 -11.08 -22.59
CA PHE A 18 -2.25 -10.10 -23.65
C PHE A 18 -2.23 -10.74 -25.04
N GLU A 19 -1.20 -11.55 -25.34
CA GLU A 19 -1.08 -12.30 -26.59
C GLU A 19 -2.30 -13.20 -26.85
N LEU A 20 -2.76 -13.93 -25.84
CA LEU A 20 -3.92 -14.82 -25.93
C LEU A 20 -5.23 -14.04 -26.16
N LEU A 21 -5.42 -12.91 -25.48
CA LEU A 21 -6.57 -12.04 -25.70
C LEU A 21 -6.56 -11.44 -27.10
N LEU A 22 -5.41 -10.95 -27.56
CA LEU A 22 -5.28 -10.36 -28.90
C LEU A 22 -5.51 -11.41 -30.00
N THR A 23 -4.95 -12.60 -29.80
CA THR A 23 -5.22 -13.77 -30.66
C THR A 23 -6.71 -14.07 -30.70
N ARG A 24 -7.37 -14.09 -29.54
CA ARG A 24 -8.81 -14.33 -29.45
C ARG A 24 -9.65 -13.24 -30.11
N TYR A 25 -9.19 -11.99 -30.06
CA TYR A 25 -9.83 -10.85 -30.73
C TYR A 25 -9.74 -10.94 -32.26
N LYS A 26 -8.58 -11.35 -32.78
CA LYS A 26 -8.29 -11.47 -34.22
C LYS A 26 -8.86 -12.75 -34.85
N GLN A 27 -8.67 -13.90 -34.21
CA GLN A 27 -9.05 -15.22 -34.72
C GLN A 27 -10.55 -15.51 -34.56
N CYS A 28 -11.36 -14.85 -35.36
CA CYS A 28 -12.81 -14.99 -35.40
C CYS A 28 -13.34 -15.59 -36.71
N GLU A 29 -12.45 -15.93 -37.65
CA GLU A 29 -12.77 -16.25 -39.05
C GLU A 29 -13.67 -17.48 -39.24
N ARG A 30 -13.69 -18.43 -38.30
CA ARG A 30 -14.49 -19.67 -38.39
C ARG A 30 -15.88 -19.56 -37.75
N GLN A 31 -16.34 -18.36 -37.40
CA GLN A 31 -17.57 -18.16 -36.63
C GLN A 31 -18.56 -17.23 -37.35
N SER A 32 -19.85 -17.39 -37.05
CA SER A 32 -20.91 -16.48 -37.52
C SER A 32 -20.64 -15.05 -37.04
N ALA A 33 -20.96 -14.05 -37.87
CA ALA A 33 -20.73 -12.63 -37.59
C ALA A 33 -21.25 -12.17 -36.20
N GLU A 34 -22.40 -12.68 -35.76
CA GLU A 34 -22.97 -12.39 -34.44
C GLU A 34 -22.07 -12.86 -33.29
N LYS A 35 -21.59 -14.12 -33.35
CA LYS A 35 -20.65 -14.67 -32.36
C LYS A 35 -19.33 -13.90 -32.34
N VAL A 36 -18.80 -13.53 -33.51
CA VAL A 36 -17.59 -12.72 -33.64
C VAL A 36 -17.75 -11.37 -32.93
N SER A 37 -18.87 -10.68 -33.16
CA SER A 37 -19.19 -9.41 -32.52
C SER A 37 -19.20 -9.54 -30.99
N VAL A 38 -19.90 -10.56 -30.46
CA VAL A 38 -19.97 -10.82 -29.01
C VAL A 38 -18.59 -11.08 -28.40
N ILE A 39 -17.73 -11.85 -29.08
CA ILE A 39 -16.37 -12.13 -28.61
C ILE A 39 -15.53 -10.85 -28.58
N ARG A 40 -15.54 -10.08 -29.66
CA ARG A 40 -14.79 -8.81 -29.75
C ARG A 40 -15.21 -7.83 -28.66
N ILE A 41 -16.52 -7.70 -28.42
CA ILE A 41 -17.05 -6.86 -27.33
C ILE A 41 -16.55 -7.33 -25.96
N ARG A 42 -16.59 -8.63 -25.69
CA ARG A 42 -16.13 -9.18 -24.40
C ARG A 42 -14.63 -9.02 -24.20
N VAL A 43 -13.82 -9.31 -25.22
CA VAL A 43 -12.36 -9.14 -25.15
C VAL A 43 -11.99 -7.67 -25.00
N PHE A 44 -12.62 -6.77 -25.75
CA PHE A 44 -12.45 -5.33 -25.58
C PHE A 44 -12.81 -4.88 -24.16
N SER A 45 -13.91 -5.39 -23.59
CA SER A 45 -14.30 -5.11 -22.21
C SER A 45 -13.24 -5.59 -21.20
N VAL A 46 -12.57 -6.70 -21.47
CA VAL A 46 -11.46 -7.18 -20.63
C VAL A 46 -10.28 -6.22 -20.73
N PHE A 47 -9.82 -5.86 -21.93
CA PHE A 47 -8.73 -4.89 -22.12
C PHE A 47 -9.03 -3.55 -21.45
N LYS A 48 -10.23 -2.99 -21.65
CA LYS A 48 -10.67 -1.77 -20.98
C LYS A 48 -10.57 -1.88 -19.45
N THR A 49 -11.15 -2.94 -18.88
CA THR A 49 -11.15 -3.13 -17.43
C THR A 49 -9.73 -3.32 -16.90
N TRP A 50 -8.88 -4.01 -17.67
CA TRP A 50 -7.49 -4.27 -17.34
C TRP A 50 -6.69 -2.97 -17.24
N VAL A 51 -6.71 -2.11 -18.26
CA VAL A 51 -5.97 -0.83 -18.22
C VAL A 51 -6.54 0.15 -17.21
N GLU A 52 -7.86 0.17 -16.96
CA GLU A 52 -8.45 1.13 -16.03
C GLU A 52 -8.21 0.75 -14.55
N LYS A 53 -8.32 -0.55 -14.21
CA LYS A 53 -8.31 -1.02 -12.81
C LYS A 53 -7.04 -1.73 -12.40
N PHE A 54 -6.35 -2.37 -13.34
CA PHE A 54 -5.18 -3.21 -13.10
C PHE A 54 -4.00 -2.72 -13.95
N TRP A 55 -3.85 -1.40 -14.00
CA TRP A 55 -2.89 -0.69 -14.86
C TRP A 55 -1.43 -1.03 -14.56
N TYR A 56 -1.14 -1.49 -13.34
CA TYR A 56 0.19 -1.80 -12.85
C TYR A 56 0.92 -2.87 -13.68
N ASP A 57 0.21 -3.74 -14.43
CA ASP A 57 0.86 -4.66 -15.39
C ASP A 57 1.50 -3.93 -16.57
N PHE A 58 0.95 -2.76 -16.92
CA PHE A 58 1.41 -1.93 -18.01
C PHE A 58 2.51 -0.95 -17.57
N GLU A 59 3.09 -1.09 -16.38
CA GLU A 59 4.35 -0.38 -16.04
C GLU A 59 5.49 -0.77 -16.99
N SER A 60 5.45 -1.97 -17.57
CA SER A 60 6.38 -2.41 -18.62
C SER A 60 6.12 -1.63 -19.92
N ALA A 61 7.15 -0.94 -20.42
CA ALA A 61 7.07 -0.13 -21.63
C ALA A 61 6.58 -0.92 -22.87
N ASN A 62 6.94 -2.20 -22.96
CA ASN A 62 6.52 -3.06 -24.08
C ASN A 62 5.02 -3.34 -24.02
N LEU A 63 4.51 -3.80 -22.87
CA LEU A 63 3.10 -4.13 -22.72
C LEU A 63 2.21 -2.89 -22.81
N ALA A 64 2.68 -1.76 -22.24
CA ALA A 64 2.02 -0.46 -22.39
C ALA A 64 1.83 -0.09 -23.86
N LYS A 65 2.90 -0.19 -24.65
CA LYS A 65 2.87 0.15 -26.07
C LYS A 65 1.91 -0.76 -26.84
N GLU A 66 1.95 -2.06 -26.60
CA GLU A 66 1.02 -3.01 -27.24
C GLU A 66 -0.45 -2.68 -26.90
N ALA A 67 -0.75 -2.33 -25.66
CA ALA A 67 -2.08 -1.90 -25.26
C ALA A 67 -2.49 -0.58 -25.94
N GLN A 68 -1.58 0.40 -26.01
CA GLN A 68 -1.82 1.66 -26.72
C GLN A 68 -2.13 1.43 -28.20
N ASP A 69 -1.35 0.58 -28.87
CA ASP A 69 -1.54 0.24 -30.28
C ASP A 69 -2.89 -0.47 -30.49
N PHE A 70 -3.29 -1.37 -29.59
CA PHE A 70 -4.62 -1.99 -29.62
C PHE A 70 -5.75 -0.96 -29.52
N PHE A 71 -5.68 -0.02 -28.57
CA PHE A 71 -6.74 0.99 -28.44
C PHE A 71 -6.75 1.96 -29.63
N LYS A 72 -5.60 2.34 -30.19
CA LYS A 72 -5.51 3.16 -31.41
C LYS A 72 -6.16 2.47 -32.61
N ASP A 73 -5.90 1.18 -32.82
CA ASP A 73 -6.58 0.38 -33.86
C ASP A 73 -8.11 0.40 -33.68
N VAL A 74 -8.61 0.26 -32.44
CA VAL A 74 -10.05 0.34 -32.16
C VAL A 74 -10.61 1.74 -32.40
N ILE A 75 -9.84 2.81 -32.17
CA ILE A 75 -10.26 4.20 -32.46
C ILE A 75 -10.36 4.42 -33.96
N GLU A 76 -9.46 3.87 -34.74
CA GLU A 76 -9.46 3.98 -36.21
C GLU A 76 -10.61 3.15 -36.81
N ASN A 77 -10.70 1.87 -36.43
CA ASN A 77 -11.49 0.85 -37.12
C ASN A 77 -12.79 0.44 -36.41
N GLY A 78 -13.00 0.86 -35.16
CA GLY A 78 -14.18 0.49 -34.35
C GLY A 78 -15.44 1.30 -34.68
N ASN A 79 -16.57 0.90 -34.11
CA ASN A 79 -17.79 1.70 -34.18
C ASN A 79 -17.73 2.91 -33.23
N GLU A 80 -18.61 3.91 -33.42
CA GLU A 80 -18.59 5.17 -32.66
C GLU A 80 -18.63 4.99 -31.13
N ALA A 81 -19.37 3.98 -30.65
CA ALA A 81 -19.42 3.69 -29.22
C ALA A 81 -18.09 3.10 -28.71
N GLN A 82 -17.48 2.20 -29.47
CA GLN A 82 -16.17 1.62 -29.16
C GLN A 82 -15.07 2.67 -29.19
N LYS A 83 -15.08 3.58 -30.17
CA LYS A 83 -14.11 4.69 -30.30
C LYS A 83 -14.06 5.53 -29.02
N LYS A 84 -15.23 6.01 -28.56
CA LYS A 84 -15.34 6.81 -27.32
C LYS A 84 -14.85 6.08 -26.08
N VAL A 85 -15.05 4.76 -26.00
CA VAL A 85 -14.57 3.96 -24.87
C VAL A 85 -13.06 3.73 -24.96
N ALA A 86 -12.54 3.48 -26.15
CA ALA A 86 -11.13 3.27 -26.41
C ALA A 86 -10.32 4.55 -26.13
N GLU A 87 -10.79 5.71 -26.56
CA GLU A 87 -10.18 7.02 -26.26
C GLU A 87 -10.05 7.25 -24.74
N ARG A 88 -11.11 6.97 -23.98
CA ARG A 88 -11.10 7.11 -22.52
C ARG A 88 -10.13 6.13 -21.85
N ALA A 89 -10.10 4.88 -22.32
CA ALA A 89 -9.21 3.85 -21.78
C ALA A 89 -7.75 4.19 -22.08
N LEU A 90 -7.45 4.63 -23.30
CA LEU A 90 -6.12 5.07 -23.72
C LEU A 90 -5.63 6.27 -22.89
N HIS A 91 -6.46 7.31 -22.76
CA HIS A 91 -6.13 8.48 -21.94
C HIS A 91 -5.96 8.10 -20.46
N SER A 92 -6.73 7.14 -19.95
CA SER A 92 -6.56 6.63 -18.58
C SER A 92 -5.19 5.99 -18.38
N LEU A 93 -4.78 5.14 -19.33
CA LEU A 93 -3.49 4.47 -19.31
C LEU A 93 -2.33 5.48 -19.42
N GLU A 94 -2.37 6.38 -20.39
CA GLU A 94 -1.34 7.42 -20.59
C GLU A 94 -1.16 8.30 -19.34
N ARG A 95 -2.28 8.69 -18.71
CA ARG A 95 -2.25 9.46 -17.46
C ARG A 95 -1.59 8.69 -16.31
N GLN A 96 -1.87 7.38 -16.19
CA GLN A 96 -1.26 6.53 -15.16
C GLN A 96 0.24 6.38 -15.39
N LEU A 97 0.66 6.18 -16.64
CA LEU A 97 2.07 6.09 -17.04
C LEU A 97 2.84 7.40 -16.82
N ALA A 98 2.17 8.55 -16.98
CA ALA A 98 2.74 9.85 -16.67
C ALA A 98 2.91 10.12 -15.15
N GLY A 99 2.47 9.19 -14.29
CA GLY A 99 2.51 9.35 -12.83
C GLY A 99 1.50 10.38 -12.31
N ASP A 100 0.52 10.76 -13.13
CA ASP A 100 -0.34 11.90 -12.88
C ASP A 100 -1.54 11.49 -12.00
N ALA A 101 -1.25 11.26 -10.73
CA ALA A 101 -2.22 10.81 -9.73
C ALA A 101 -3.43 11.75 -9.67
N ARG A 102 -4.63 11.19 -9.46
CA ARG A 102 -5.81 12.01 -9.16
C ARG A 102 -5.53 12.79 -7.88
N LYS A 103 -5.32 14.11 -8.00
CA LYS A 103 -5.23 15.01 -6.85
C LYS A 103 -6.50 14.81 -6.01
N ILE A 104 -6.32 14.31 -4.79
CA ILE A 104 -7.41 14.27 -3.82
C ILE A 104 -7.80 15.73 -3.58
N LYS A 105 -9.04 16.10 -3.88
CA LYS A 105 -9.58 17.41 -3.51
C LYS A 105 -9.67 17.43 -1.97
N SER A 106 -8.58 17.88 -1.35
CA SER A 106 -8.53 18.13 0.09
C SER A 106 -9.34 19.38 0.37
N ASN A 107 -10.33 19.26 1.26
CA ASN A 107 -11.02 20.42 1.78
C ASN A 107 -10.16 20.99 2.91
N GLN A 108 -9.39 22.05 2.61
CA GLN A 108 -8.38 22.59 3.54
C GLN A 108 -8.97 23.06 4.87
N ASP A 109 -10.26 23.40 4.87
CA ASP A 109 -11.00 23.90 6.03
C ASP A 109 -11.11 22.90 7.20
N PHE A 110 -10.81 21.62 6.97
CA PHE A 110 -10.93 20.56 7.99
C PHE A 110 -9.59 19.95 8.44
N LEU A 111 -8.45 20.51 8.01
CA LEU A 111 -7.16 20.01 8.46
C LEU A 111 -6.85 20.50 9.88
N PRO A 112 -6.53 19.59 10.83
CA PRO A 112 -6.17 20.00 12.16
C PRO A 112 -4.85 20.81 12.15
N PRO A 113 -4.64 21.73 13.11
CA PRO A 113 -3.38 22.46 13.22
C PRO A 113 -2.18 21.51 13.32
N VAL A 114 -1.15 21.78 12.52
CA VAL A 114 0.10 21.02 12.50
C VAL A 114 1.01 21.50 13.62
N HIS A 115 1.52 20.58 14.44
CA HIS A 115 2.52 20.92 15.46
C HIS A 115 3.93 20.84 14.89
N VAL A 116 4.40 21.95 14.30
CA VAL A 116 5.74 22.01 13.70
C VAL A 116 6.83 21.89 14.79
N PRO A 117 7.86 21.05 14.58
CA PRO A 117 9.06 21.02 15.40
C PRO A 117 9.68 22.41 15.61
N LYS A 118 9.98 22.75 16.86
CA LYS A 118 10.73 23.96 17.20
C LYS A 118 12.25 23.70 17.11
N PRO A 119 13.07 24.73 16.82
CA PRO A 119 14.52 24.60 16.90
C PRO A 119 14.97 24.08 18.27
N GLY A 120 15.90 23.13 18.28
CA GLY A 120 16.43 22.51 19.51
C GLY A 120 15.66 21.29 20.01
N GLN A 121 14.52 20.94 19.41
CA GLN A 121 13.85 19.66 19.70
C GLN A 121 14.60 18.53 19.00
N THR A 122 15.09 17.56 19.78
CA THR A 122 15.96 16.49 19.27
C THR A 122 15.55 15.10 19.74
N GLU A 123 14.78 15.01 20.83
CA GLU A 123 14.37 13.75 21.41
C GLU A 123 12.86 13.54 21.26
N ILE A 124 12.42 12.27 21.26
CA ILE A 124 11.00 11.93 21.07
C ILE A 124 10.06 12.59 22.09
N ILE A 125 10.56 12.90 23.28
CA ILE A 125 9.78 13.55 24.34
C ILE A 125 9.37 14.98 23.96
N ASP A 126 10.16 15.65 23.11
CA ASP A 126 10.00 17.06 22.78
C ASP A 126 8.78 17.29 21.86
N PHE A 127 8.45 16.31 21.03
CA PHE A 127 7.42 16.42 20.01
C PHE A 127 6.03 16.10 20.57
N ASN A 128 4.97 16.69 20.03
CA ASN A 128 3.59 16.34 20.41
C ASN A 128 3.29 14.89 20.03
N SER A 129 2.72 14.09 20.95
CA SER A 129 2.39 12.67 20.70
C SER A 129 1.40 12.49 19.56
N GLU A 130 0.45 13.41 19.42
CA GLU A 130 -0.54 13.40 18.34
C GLU A 130 0.09 13.68 17.00
N GLU A 131 1.05 14.61 16.95
CA GLU A 131 1.76 14.88 15.71
C GLU A 131 2.64 13.70 15.31
N ILE A 132 3.34 13.06 16.26
CA ILE A 132 4.07 11.81 15.99
C ILE A 132 3.10 10.76 15.40
N ALA A 133 1.93 10.57 16.02
CA ALA A 133 0.93 9.60 15.54
C ALA A 133 0.40 9.95 14.14
N ARG A 134 0.12 11.23 13.85
CA ARG A 134 -0.30 11.71 12.53
C ARG A 134 0.77 11.44 11.47
N GLN A 135 2.01 11.82 11.73
CA GLN A 135 3.11 11.63 10.77
C GLN A 135 3.40 10.15 10.52
N LEU A 136 3.42 9.32 11.56
CA LEU A 136 3.52 7.86 11.41
C LEU A 136 2.37 7.31 10.55
N THR A 137 1.14 7.78 10.78
CA THR A 137 -0.03 7.36 10.00
C THR A 137 0.04 7.77 8.54
N LEU A 138 0.51 8.99 8.25
CA LEU A 138 0.70 9.45 6.87
C LEU A 138 1.76 8.62 6.13
N ILE A 139 2.89 8.33 6.79
CA ILE A 139 3.95 7.48 6.22
C ILE A 139 3.44 6.06 6.00
N ASP A 140 2.79 5.47 7.00
CA ASP A 140 2.26 4.11 6.91
C ASP A 140 1.17 4.03 5.83
N TRP A 141 0.31 5.04 5.69
CA TRP A 141 -0.68 5.13 4.62
C TRP A 141 -0.04 5.19 3.23
N GLU A 142 1.01 6.00 3.07
CA GLU A 142 1.73 6.12 1.79
C GLU A 142 2.33 4.78 1.36
N MET A 143 2.80 3.98 2.31
CA MET A 143 3.32 2.65 2.03
C MET A 143 2.20 1.63 1.79
N TRP A 144 1.15 1.66 2.61
CA TRP A 144 0.00 0.75 2.50
C TRP A 144 -0.71 0.86 1.15
N LYS A 145 -0.95 2.10 0.68
CA LYS A 145 -1.66 2.33 -0.59
C LYS A 145 -0.87 1.87 -1.83
N GLN A 146 0.43 1.64 -1.70
CA GLN A 146 1.27 1.13 -2.78
C GLN A 146 1.13 -0.40 -2.95
N ILE A 147 0.64 -1.11 -1.93
CA ILE A 147 0.44 -2.56 -2.00
C ILE A 147 -0.62 -2.89 -3.03
N GLN A 148 -0.24 -3.71 -4.02
CA GLN A 148 -1.13 -4.15 -5.08
C GLN A 148 -1.74 -5.52 -4.77
N PRO A 149 -2.97 -5.81 -5.24
CA PRO A 149 -3.63 -7.09 -4.95
C PRO A 149 -2.85 -8.33 -5.40
N TYR A 150 -2.09 -8.24 -6.49
CA TYR A 150 -1.31 -9.37 -7.01
C TYR A 150 -0.16 -9.79 -6.08
N GLU A 151 0.30 -8.89 -5.21
CA GLU A 151 1.36 -9.18 -4.24
C GLU A 151 0.91 -10.22 -3.19
N PHE A 152 -0.41 -10.37 -3.02
CA PHE A 152 -0.99 -11.34 -2.09
C PHE A 152 -1.10 -12.76 -2.69
N LEU A 153 -0.90 -12.93 -3.99
CA LEU A 153 -1.04 -14.23 -4.64
C LEU A 153 0.08 -15.18 -4.24
N ASN A 154 -0.29 -16.44 -4.01
CA ASN A 154 0.62 -17.55 -3.64
C ASN A 154 1.45 -17.29 -2.38
N SER A 155 1.04 -16.36 -1.53
CA SER A 155 1.84 -15.95 -0.36
C SER A 155 3.27 -15.52 -0.72
N ALA A 156 3.42 -14.78 -1.83
CA ALA A 156 4.72 -14.37 -2.39
C ALA A 156 5.69 -13.76 -1.34
N TRP A 157 5.18 -13.04 -0.34
CA TRP A 157 6.00 -12.47 0.74
C TRP A 157 6.71 -13.50 1.63
N THR A 158 6.27 -14.77 1.61
CA THR A 158 6.89 -15.90 2.33
C THR A 158 7.86 -16.71 1.47
N ALA A 159 7.86 -16.48 0.16
CA ALA A 159 8.69 -17.23 -0.79
C ALA A 159 10.17 -16.82 -0.73
N LYS A 160 10.99 -17.49 -1.55
CA LYS A 160 12.41 -17.22 -1.76
C LYS A 160 12.67 -16.89 -3.23
N GLY A 161 13.76 -16.16 -3.52
CA GLY A 161 14.15 -15.81 -4.88
C GLY A 161 13.18 -14.84 -5.55
N GLU A 162 13.04 -14.95 -6.87
CA GLU A 162 12.24 -14.02 -7.71
C GLU A 162 10.77 -13.92 -7.28
N GLU A 163 10.20 -15.00 -6.72
CA GLU A 163 8.81 -14.97 -6.26
C GLU A 163 8.60 -13.99 -5.10
N ARG A 164 9.60 -13.82 -4.24
CA ARG A 164 9.57 -12.89 -3.11
C ARG A 164 9.53 -11.43 -3.58
N GLU A 165 10.25 -11.12 -4.65
CA GLU A 165 10.32 -9.78 -5.24
C GLU A 165 8.97 -9.30 -5.78
N ARG A 166 8.06 -10.23 -6.11
CA ARG A 166 6.68 -9.88 -6.51
C ARG A 166 5.90 -9.17 -5.41
N ALA A 167 6.25 -9.37 -4.14
CA ALA A 167 5.58 -8.77 -2.98
C ALA A 167 6.39 -7.64 -2.33
N LYS A 168 7.12 -6.87 -3.15
CA LYS A 168 8.04 -5.80 -2.70
C LYS A 168 7.39 -4.79 -1.74
N ASN A 169 6.14 -4.37 -1.98
CA ASN A 169 5.49 -3.35 -1.15
C ASN A 169 4.99 -3.97 0.17
N ILE A 170 4.50 -5.21 0.13
CA ILE A 170 4.16 -5.96 1.35
C ILE A 170 5.41 -6.10 2.24
N LEU A 171 6.54 -6.52 1.66
CA LEU A 171 7.80 -6.70 2.39
C LEU A 171 8.28 -5.38 2.99
N ARG A 172 8.27 -4.31 2.20
CA ARG A 172 8.61 -2.96 2.67
C ARG A 172 7.72 -2.51 3.83
N PHE A 173 6.43 -2.84 3.82
CA PHE A 173 5.49 -2.53 4.90
C PHE A 173 5.74 -3.37 6.17
N ILE A 174 6.13 -4.63 6.03
CA ILE A 174 6.54 -5.50 7.15
C ILE A 174 7.84 -4.98 7.78
N GLU A 175 8.84 -4.64 6.96
CA GLU A 175 10.11 -4.07 7.41
C GLU A 175 9.92 -2.76 8.15
N ARG A 176 9.00 -1.92 7.67
CA ARG A 176 8.59 -0.68 8.32
C ARG A 176 8.07 -0.91 9.74
N SER A 177 7.20 -1.90 9.94
CA SER A 177 6.68 -2.26 11.26
C SER A 177 7.81 -2.73 12.19
N THR A 178 8.69 -3.59 11.68
CA THR A 178 9.89 -4.07 12.39
C THR A 178 10.83 -2.92 12.78
N TYR A 179 11.05 -1.98 11.85
CA TYR A 179 11.86 -0.79 12.08
C TYR A 179 11.27 0.06 13.22
N ILE A 180 9.95 0.31 13.22
CA ILE A 180 9.30 1.07 14.29
C ILE A 180 9.49 0.38 15.64
N SER A 181 9.27 -0.94 15.73
CA SER A 181 9.48 -1.66 16.99
C SER A 181 10.91 -1.51 17.52
N ASN A 182 11.89 -1.66 16.64
CA ASN A 182 13.31 -1.53 17.00
C ASN A 182 13.70 -0.08 17.35
N TRP A 183 13.14 0.91 16.65
CA TRP A 183 13.38 2.32 16.93
C TRP A 183 12.84 2.71 18.31
N VAL A 184 11.59 2.34 18.61
CA VAL A 184 10.98 2.55 19.93
C VAL A 184 11.82 1.89 21.01
N ALA A 185 12.17 0.61 20.86
CA ALA A 185 13.02 -0.10 21.80
C ALA A 185 14.40 0.59 21.98
N SER A 186 14.99 1.08 20.90
CA SER A 186 16.26 1.81 20.95
C SER A 186 16.14 3.12 21.74
N THR A 187 15.06 3.89 21.55
CA THR A 187 14.85 5.12 22.33
C THR A 187 14.73 4.82 23.84
N ILE A 188 14.04 3.74 24.22
CA ILE A 188 13.90 3.33 25.63
C ILE A 188 15.25 2.87 26.20
N CYS A 189 15.94 1.97 25.49
CA CYS A 189 17.16 1.33 26.00
C CYS A 189 18.37 2.26 26.03
N ARG A 190 18.43 3.27 25.16
CA ARG A 190 19.49 4.29 25.18
C ARG A 190 19.32 5.30 26.33
N THR A 191 18.13 5.42 26.92
CA THR A 191 17.90 6.30 28.06
C THR A 191 18.42 5.68 29.36
N GLY A 192 19.59 6.11 29.82
CA GLY A 192 20.20 5.60 31.06
C GLY A 192 19.41 5.95 32.33
N GLN A 193 18.93 7.20 32.44
CA GLN A 193 18.27 7.68 33.66
C GLN A 193 16.86 7.08 33.82
N LEU A 194 16.61 6.36 34.92
CA LEU A 194 15.37 5.62 35.18
C LEU A 194 14.09 6.46 35.10
N LYS A 195 14.07 7.62 35.78
CA LYS A 195 12.92 8.54 35.77
C LYS A 195 12.62 9.04 34.36
N TYR A 196 13.65 9.37 33.59
CA TYR A 196 13.49 9.85 32.23
C TYR A 196 13.04 8.74 31.28
N ARG A 197 13.63 7.54 31.38
CA ARG A 197 13.22 6.36 30.61
C ARG A 197 11.75 6.00 30.83
N THR A 198 11.26 6.14 32.07
CA THR A 198 9.84 5.92 32.39
C THR A 198 8.93 6.91 31.64
N LYS A 199 9.34 8.18 31.50
CA LYS A 199 8.62 9.17 30.70
C LYS A 199 8.63 8.83 29.21
N ILE A 200 9.74 8.31 28.67
CA ILE A 200 9.84 7.84 27.28
C ILE A 200 8.89 6.66 27.04
N CYS A 201 8.80 5.70 27.97
CA CYS A 201 7.81 4.62 27.88
C CYS A 201 6.37 5.16 27.84
N ALA A 202 6.02 6.05 28.77
CA ALA A 202 4.69 6.67 28.81
C ALA A 202 4.38 7.47 27.53
N LYS A 203 5.39 8.15 26.97
CA LYS A 203 5.29 8.87 25.69
C LYS A 203 4.89 7.93 24.55
N TRP A 204 5.55 6.78 24.43
CA TRP A 204 5.24 5.81 23.39
C TRP A 204 3.87 5.15 23.56
N ILE A 205 3.45 4.88 24.79
CA ILE A 205 2.09 4.38 25.10
C ILE A 205 1.03 5.42 24.69
N ASP A 206 1.29 6.70 24.95
CA ASP A 206 0.40 7.78 24.54
C ASP A 206 0.33 7.92 23.00
N VAL A 207 1.46 7.78 22.30
CA VAL A 207 1.48 7.73 20.82
C VAL A 207 0.69 6.51 20.31
N SER A 208 0.86 5.31 20.89
CA SER A 208 0.14 4.12 20.43
C SER A 208 -1.38 4.23 20.61
N TYR A 209 -1.83 4.83 21.72
CA TYR A 209 -3.24 5.12 21.94
C TYR A 209 -3.80 6.07 20.86
N LYS A 210 -3.04 7.10 20.50
CA LYS A 210 -3.44 8.04 19.43
C LYS A 210 -3.47 7.38 18.06
N LEU A 211 -2.50 6.51 17.74
CA LEU A 211 -2.51 5.71 16.51
C LEU A 211 -3.75 4.82 16.43
N LYS A 212 -4.12 4.15 17.52
CA LYS A 212 -5.36 3.35 17.62
C LYS A 212 -6.60 4.21 17.31
N ASN A 213 -6.70 5.40 17.90
CA ASN A 213 -7.84 6.29 17.67
C ASN A 213 -7.93 6.80 16.23
N MET A 214 -6.79 6.89 15.52
CA MET A 214 -6.73 7.21 14.09
C MET A 214 -6.97 6.01 13.18
N GLY A 215 -7.17 4.81 13.74
CA GLY A 215 -7.31 3.56 12.97
C GLY A 215 -5.99 3.01 12.42
N ASN A 216 -4.84 3.57 12.79
CA ASN A 216 -3.53 3.02 12.43
C ASN A 216 -3.14 1.88 13.38
N PHE A 217 -3.76 0.72 13.18
CA PHE A 217 -3.46 -0.49 13.97
C PHE A 217 -2.06 -1.03 13.70
N ASN A 218 -1.51 -0.87 12.50
CA ASN A 218 -0.16 -1.32 12.18
C ASN A 218 0.89 -0.61 13.05
N GLY A 219 0.88 0.72 13.06
CA GLY A 219 1.79 1.51 13.89
C GLY A 219 1.55 1.30 15.39
N CYS A 220 0.28 1.18 15.82
CA CYS A 220 -0.05 0.84 17.20
C CYS A 220 0.59 -0.49 17.63
N MET A 221 0.40 -1.55 16.84
CA MET A 221 0.96 -2.87 17.12
C MET A 221 2.48 -2.88 17.05
N ALA A 222 3.09 -2.13 16.13
CA ALA A 222 4.54 -1.99 16.05
C ALA A 222 5.13 -1.38 17.34
N ILE A 223 4.50 -0.35 17.90
CA ILE A 223 4.90 0.23 19.18
C ILE A 223 4.69 -0.78 20.32
N MET A 224 3.56 -1.46 20.37
CA MET A 224 3.29 -2.48 21.41
C MET A 224 4.30 -3.63 21.35
N ALA A 225 4.67 -4.09 20.15
CA ALA A 225 5.68 -5.12 19.95
C ALA A 225 7.07 -4.70 20.48
N ALA A 226 7.40 -3.40 20.44
CA ALA A 226 8.65 -2.89 20.98
C ALA A 226 8.82 -3.20 22.48
N PHE A 227 7.73 -3.16 23.26
CA PHE A 227 7.75 -3.46 24.70
C PHE A 227 7.99 -4.94 25.00
N ASN A 228 7.74 -5.82 24.02
CA ASN A 228 8.00 -7.27 24.10
C ASN A 228 9.37 -7.68 23.60
N LEU A 229 10.11 -6.78 22.96
CA LEU A 229 11.48 -7.09 22.59
C LEU A 229 12.30 -7.33 23.86
N THR A 230 13.07 -8.42 23.87
CA THR A 230 13.95 -8.83 24.97
C THR A 230 14.70 -7.68 25.67
N PRO A 231 15.35 -6.73 24.96
CA PRO A 231 16.07 -5.62 25.61
C PRO A 231 15.16 -4.69 26.42
N VAL A 232 13.89 -4.52 26.04
CA VAL A 232 12.92 -3.69 26.76
C VAL A 232 12.22 -4.49 27.85
N PHE A 233 11.73 -5.70 27.52
CA PHE A 233 10.95 -6.55 28.44
C PHE A 233 11.68 -6.87 29.77
N ARG A 234 13.02 -6.93 29.72
CA ARG A 234 13.87 -7.19 30.90
C ARG A 234 14.04 -5.98 31.84
N LEU A 235 13.60 -4.77 31.48
CA LEU A 235 13.79 -3.54 32.25
C LEU A 235 12.81 -3.42 33.43
N LYS A 236 12.77 -4.41 34.33
CA LYS A 236 11.78 -4.54 35.42
C LYS A 236 11.62 -3.28 36.28
N GLN A 237 12.72 -2.67 36.71
CA GLN A 237 12.72 -1.43 37.49
C GLN A 237 11.99 -0.26 36.80
N THR A 238 12.03 -0.20 35.46
CA THR A 238 11.35 0.86 34.69
C THR A 238 9.83 0.71 34.76
N PHE A 239 9.36 -0.54 34.67
CA PHE A 239 7.93 -0.83 34.70
C PHE A 239 7.35 -0.75 36.12
N GLU A 240 8.11 -1.10 37.15
CA GLU A 240 7.70 -0.96 38.56
C GLU A 240 7.48 0.49 39.00
N VAL A 241 8.26 1.44 38.47
CA VAL A 241 8.07 2.87 38.76
C VAL A 241 6.79 3.39 38.09
N SER A 242 6.49 2.88 36.90
CA SER A 242 5.35 3.32 36.10
C SER A 242 4.01 2.77 36.60
N THR A 243 3.98 1.60 37.25
CA THR A 243 2.74 1.02 37.81
C THR A 243 2.22 1.77 39.04
N LYS A 244 3.09 2.48 39.78
CA LYS A 244 2.69 3.29 40.95
C LYS A 244 1.88 4.55 40.58
N GLY A 245 1.86 4.94 39.30
CA GLY A 245 1.10 6.06 38.77
C GLY A 245 0.21 5.66 37.59
N LYS A 246 -0.87 4.91 37.84
CA LYS A 246 -2.08 4.73 36.99
C LYS A 246 -1.98 4.58 35.45
N SER A 247 -0.83 4.28 34.84
CA SER A 247 -0.71 4.24 33.36
C SER A 247 -0.27 2.90 32.73
N LEU A 248 -0.19 1.80 33.50
CA LEU A 248 0.35 0.53 32.98
C LEU A 248 -0.63 -0.63 32.78
N ILE A 249 -1.94 -0.40 32.89
CA ILE A 249 -2.97 -1.43 32.58
C ILE A 249 -2.97 -1.82 31.08
N LEU A 250 -2.15 -1.17 30.23
CA LEU A 250 -1.96 -1.56 28.84
C LEU A 250 -0.91 -2.66 28.60
N ILE A 251 -0.02 -2.95 29.56
CA ILE A 251 0.90 -4.11 29.42
C ILE A 251 0.17 -5.43 29.75
N SER A 252 -0.94 -5.39 30.48
CA SER A 252 -1.78 -6.56 30.77
C SER A 252 -2.69 -7.02 29.62
N PHE A 253 -2.53 -6.47 28.41
CA PHE A 253 -3.20 -6.95 27.18
C PHE A 253 -2.24 -7.65 26.20
N LEU A 254 -1.12 -8.11 26.72
CA LEU A 254 -0.35 -9.21 26.14
C LEU A 254 -0.73 -10.49 26.87
#